data_AF-A0A531K9N3-F1
#
_entry.id   AF-A0A531K9N3-F1
#
_cell.length_a   1.000
_cell.length_b   1.000
_cell.length_c   1.000
_cell.angle_alpha   90.00
_cell.angle_beta   90.00
_cell.angle_gamma   90.00
#
_symmetry.space_group_name_H-M   'P 1'
#
loop_
_entity.id
_entity.type
_entity.pdbx_description
1 polymer ?
#
loop_
_entity_poly.entity_id
_entity_poly.type
_entity_poly.pdbx_seq_one_letter_code
_entity_poly.pdbx_strand_id
1 'polypeptide(L)' 'GPYVSVGPVLDPGEPGENGHSTVMIEGGKLTLFYQSRREATNHRWRFGLARCDLDQQVLSRVA' A
#
# COMPACT_ATOMS: atom_id res chain seq x y z
N GLY A 1 -13.93 -12.63 -7.39
CA GLY A 1 -13.51 -11.98 -8.65
C GLY A 1 -14.75 -11.46 -9.37
N PRO A 2 -14.64 -10.40 -10.18
CA PRO A 2 -13.42 -9.66 -10.52
C PRO A 2 -12.92 -8.78 -9.35
N TYR A 3 -11.60 -8.69 -9.17
CA TYR A 3 -11.01 -7.75 -8.22
C TYR A 3 -10.82 -6.40 -8.91
N VAL A 4 -11.05 -5.32 -8.17
CA VAL A 4 -10.83 -3.94 -8.62
C VAL A 4 -9.77 -3.31 -7.74
N SER A 5 -8.95 -2.43 -8.33
CA SER A 5 -7.93 -1.72 -7.56
C SER A 5 -8.49 -0.45 -6.96
N VAL A 6 -8.08 -0.19 -5.72
CA VAL A 6 -8.49 0.96 -4.92
C VAL A 6 -7.23 1.77 -4.64
N GLY A 7 -6.72 2.41 -5.69
CA GLY A 7 -5.49 3.21 -5.66
C GLY A 7 -4.28 2.59 -6.36
N PRO A 8 -3.13 3.30 -6.34
CA PRO A 8 -1.91 2.89 -7.03
C PRO A 8 -1.17 1.76 -6.28
N VAL A 9 -0.29 1.07 -7.01
CA VAL A 9 0.70 0.16 -6.41
C VAL A 9 1.68 0.99 -5.57
N LEU A 10 2.02 0.50 -4.37
CA LEU A 10 2.99 1.19 -3.51
C LEU A 10 4.43 0.95 -3.98
N ASP A 11 5.05 2.04 -4.43
CA ASP A 11 6.47 2.08 -4.74
C ASP A 11 7.31 2.22 -3.44
N PRO A 12 8.33 1.37 -3.21
CA PRO A 12 9.29 1.60 -2.12
C PRO A 12 10.06 2.94 -2.24
N GLY A 13 10.08 3.58 -3.41
CA GLY A 13 10.67 4.89 -3.69
C GLY A 13 12.18 4.85 -4.00
N GLU A 14 12.85 3.78 -3.62
CA GLU A 14 14.25 3.44 -3.90
C GLU A 14 14.35 1.91 -4.04
N PRO A 15 15.48 1.35 -4.51
CA PRO A 15 15.64 -0.11 -4.61
C PRO A 15 15.26 -0.82 -3.29
N GLY A 16 14.23 -1.67 -3.36
CA GLY A 16 13.59 -2.20 -2.18
C GLY A 16 12.32 -2.99 -2.46
N GLU A 17 11.64 -3.38 -1.38
CA GLU A 17 10.42 -4.19 -1.43
C GLU A 17 9.42 -3.70 -0.39
N ASN A 18 8.13 -3.79 -0.74
CA ASN A 18 7.00 -3.65 0.18
C ASN A 18 6.25 -4.98 0.23
N GLY A 19 5.81 -5.42 1.41
CA GLY A 19 5.12 -6.70 1.56
C GLY A 19 4.50 -6.91 2.93
N HIS A 20 3.96 -8.12 3.14
CA HIS A 20 3.37 -8.59 4.40
C HIS A 20 2.40 -7.55 5.02
N SER A 21 1.39 -7.17 4.24
CA SER A 21 0.51 -6.07 4.62
C SER A 21 -0.78 -6.52 5.31
N THR A 22 -1.38 -5.60 6.05
CA THR A 22 -2.72 -5.70 6.62
C THR A 22 -3.47 -4.41 6.32
N VAL A 23 -4.73 -4.53 5.92
CA VAL A 23 -5.61 -3.40 5.62
C VAL A 23 -6.64 -3.25 6.73
N MET A 24 -6.86 -2.03 7.18
CA MET A 24 -7.97 -1.65 8.05
C MET A 24 -8.82 -0.58 7.34
N ILE A 25 -10.14 -0.73 7.39
CA ILE A 25 -11.08 0.24 6.82
C ILE A 25 -11.96 0.78 7.94
N GLU A 26 -12.00 2.10 8.11
CA GLU A 26 -12.84 2.79 9.07
C GLU A 26 -13.39 4.07 8.46
N GLY A 27 -14.72 4.23 8.44
CA GLY A 27 -15.38 5.46 7.97
C GLY A 27 -14.95 5.92 6.57
N GLY A 28 -14.90 5.01 5.58
CA GLY A 28 -14.49 5.31 4.21
C GLY A 28 -12.97 5.49 4.02
N LYS A 29 -12.18 5.40 5.09
CA LYS A 29 -10.71 5.53 5.03
C LYS A 29 -10.06 4.16 5.11
N LEU A 30 -9.19 3.90 4.15
CA LEU A 30 -8.31 2.74 4.15
C LEU A 30 -6.97 3.13 4.80
N THR A 31 -6.53 2.32 5.77
CA THR A 31 -5.18 2.35 6.32
C THR A 31 -4.49 1.03 6.01
N LEU A 32 -3.37 1.11 5.29
CA LEU A 32 -2.50 -0.02 5.00
C LEU A 32 -1.31 -0.01 5.95
N PHE A 33 -1.14 -1.09 6.70
CA PHE A 33 0.07 -1.40 7.44
C PHE A 33 0.89 -2.39 6.61
N TYR A 34 2.19 -2.14 6.45
CA TYR A 34 3.04 -3.01 5.63
C TYR A 34 4.48 -3.05 6.16
N GLN A 35 5.27 -4.01 5.69
CA GLN A 35 6.71 -4.04 5.90
C GLN A 35 7.41 -3.52 4.65
N SER A 36 8.48 -2.75 4.84
CA SER A 36 9.32 -2.22 3.78
C SER A 36 10.78 -2.47 4.09
N ARG A 37 11.57 -2.82 3.08
CA ARG A 37 13.03 -2.82 3.14
C ARG A 37 13.57 -1.99 1.99
N ARG A 38 14.62 -1.22 2.27
CA ARG A 38 15.20 -0.28 1.31
C ARG A 38 16.72 -0.25 1.40
N GLU A 39 17.39 0.02 0.28
CA GLU A 39 18.85 0.10 0.21
C GLU A 39 19.44 1.11 1.22
N ALA A 40 18.89 2.33 1.32
CA ALA A 40 19.36 3.34 2.29
C ALA A 40 19.27 2.88 3.77
N THR A 41 18.48 1.84 4.05
CA THR A 41 18.35 1.27 5.40
C THR A 41 19.17 0.00 5.62
N ASN A 42 20.07 -0.33 4.69
CA ASN A 42 20.78 -1.59 4.59
C ASN A 42 19.82 -2.79 4.52
N HIS A 43 18.74 -2.65 3.74
CA HIS A 43 17.69 -3.65 3.55
C HIS A 43 17.04 -4.18 4.84
N ARG A 44 17.10 -3.42 5.95
CA ARG A 44 16.41 -3.80 7.19
C ARG A 44 14.91 -3.60 7.05
N TRP A 45 14.14 -4.59 7.48
CA TRP A 45 12.69 -4.50 7.53
C TRP A 45 12.24 -3.44 8.53
N ARG A 46 11.34 -2.57 8.08
CA ARG A 46 10.69 -1.52 8.89
C ARG A 46 9.19 -1.54 8.61
N PHE A 47 8.40 -1.13 9.58
CA PHE A 47 6.96 -0.96 9.38
C PHE A 47 6.67 0.36 8.67
N GLY A 48 5.75 0.32 7.72
CA GLY A 48 5.24 1.46 6.98
C GLY A 48 3.71 1.58 7.12
N LEU A 49 3.21 2.78 6.87
CA LEU A 49 1.79 3.09 6.92
C LEU A 49 1.41 3.97 5.72
N ALA A 50 0.43 3.54 4.94
CA ALA A 50 -0.18 4.33 3.87
C ALA A 50 -1.69 4.51 4.13
N ARG A 51 -2.26 5.63 3.68
CA ARG A 51 -3.68 5.93 3.85
C ARG A 51 -4.29 6.43 2.55
N CYS A 52 -5.53 6.06 2.27
CA CYS A 52 -6.32 6.68 1.22
C CYS A 52 -7.79 6.79 1.64
N ASP A 53 -8.46 7.80 1.06
CA ASP A 53 -9.91 7.94 1.12
C ASP A 53 -10.51 7.10 -0.02
N LEU A 54 -11.45 6.20 0.30
CA LEU A 54 -12.08 5.33 -0.68
C LEU A 54 -13.11 6.06 -1.54
N ASP A 55 -13.71 7.13 -1.02
CA ASP A 55 -14.80 7.85 -1.68
C ASP A 55 -14.28 8.83 -2.75
N GLN A 56 -12.98 9.15 -2.70
CA GLN A 56 -12.31 10.04 -3.66
C GLN A 56 -11.49 9.29 -4.72
N GLN A 57 -11.44 7.96 -4.70
CA GLN A 57 -10.61 7.17 -5.61
C GLN A 57 -11.37 6.70 -6.86
N VAL A 58 -10.78 6.91 -8.03
CA VAL A 58 -11.26 6.32 -9.28
C VAL A 58 -10.94 4.82 -9.26
N LEU A 59 -11.97 3.99 -9.16
CA LEU A 59 -11.84 2.53 -9.25
C LEU A 59 -11.34 2.15 -10.65
N SER A 60 -10.07 1.77 -10.77
CA SER A 60 -9.52 1.25 -12.01
C SER A 60 -9.70 -0.27 -12.06
N ARG A 61 -10.25 -0.75 -13.16
CA ARG A 61 -10.24 -2.18 -13.48
C ARG A 61 -8.83 -2.52 -13.93
N VAL A 62 -8.13 -3.34 -13.16
CA VAL A 62 -6.88 -3.97 -13.63
C VAL A 62 -7.31 -5.16 -14.49
N ALA A 63 -6.91 -5.13 -15.77
CA ALA A 63 -7.18 -6.18 -16.75
C ALA A 63 -6.16 -7.34 -16.61
#